data_AF-A0A0X3S790-F1
#
_entry.id   AF-A0A0X3S790-F1
#
_cell.length_a   1.000
_cell.length_b   1.000
_cell.length_c   1.000
_cell.angle_alpha   90.00
_cell.angle_beta   90.00
_cell.angle_gamma   90.00
#
_symmetry.space_group_name_H-M   'P 1'
#
loop_
_entity.id
_entity.type
_entity.pdbx_description
1 polymer ?
#
loop_
_entity_poly.entity_id
_entity_poly.type
_entity_poly.pdbx_seq_one_letter_code
_entity_poly.pdbx_strand_id
1 'polypeptide(L)'
;MSIHGDDAYDLGHTAAGWTGAAVAALGCGLCALGVITTWKALVFAGSGVLVLALLIAWALHLAGWGKPSGPRPVEQWDRRARDTSAREGHPDCLGCRLAGRQGARRTHSTAAVEPAESDFQIPDSTLA
;
A
#
# COMPACT_ATOMS: atom_id res chain seq x y z
N MET A 1 9.65 -25.66 2.21
CA MET A 1 8.38 -25.03 1.83
C MET A 1 8.57 -23.52 1.88
N SER A 2 9.06 -22.92 0.78
CA SER A 2 9.05 -21.46 0.62
C SER A 2 7.64 -21.10 0.17
N ILE A 3 6.81 -20.61 1.08
CA ILE A 3 5.37 -20.54 0.80
C ILE A 3 4.98 -19.29 0.01
N HIS A 4 5.77 -18.21 -0.02
CA HIS A 4 5.59 -17.03 -0.89
C HIS A 4 6.95 -16.33 -1.10
N GLY A 5 7.76 -16.76 -2.09
CA GLY A 5 9.09 -16.17 -2.37
C GLY A 5 9.18 -15.38 -3.68
N ASP A 6 8.23 -15.62 -4.59
CA ASP A 6 8.29 -15.19 -6.00
C ASP A 6 7.08 -14.36 -6.42
N ASP A 7 6.37 -13.77 -5.47
CA ASP A 7 5.35 -12.78 -5.82
C ASP A 7 6.08 -11.57 -6.41
N ALA A 8 5.84 -11.29 -7.70
CA ALA A 8 6.39 -10.14 -8.42
C ALA A 8 5.85 -8.78 -7.90
N TYR A 9 5.37 -8.73 -6.67
CA TYR A 9 4.60 -7.63 -6.09
C TYR A 9 4.90 -7.49 -4.58
N ASP A 10 5.38 -6.32 -4.16
CA ASP A 10 5.50 -5.95 -2.74
C ASP A 10 4.10 -5.72 -2.13
N LEU A 11 3.57 -6.75 -1.46
CA LEU A 11 2.22 -6.79 -0.89
C LEU A 11 2.02 -5.96 0.39
N GLY A 12 3.03 -5.26 0.91
CA GLY A 12 2.81 -4.40 2.08
C GLY A 12 4.01 -4.16 3.00
N HIS A 13 5.24 -4.36 2.56
CA HIS A 13 6.42 -4.17 3.41
C HIS A 13 6.85 -2.70 3.49
N THR A 14 5.94 -1.81 3.91
CA THR A 14 6.26 -0.37 4.09
C THR A 14 6.74 -0.07 5.50
N ALA A 15 7.61 0.93 5.66
CA ALA A 15 8.06 1.39 6.98
C ALA A 15 6.86 1.83 7.83
N ALA A 16 5.94 2.60 7.24
CA ALA A 16 4.70 3.05 7.85
C ALA A 16 3.77 1.92 8.31
N GLY A 17 3.57 0.89 7.48
CA GLY A 17 2.65 -0.19 7.78
C GLY A 17 3.12 -1.02 8.98
N TRP A 18 4.38 -1.43 8.95
CA TRP A 18 4.97 -2.24 10.01
C TRP A 18 5.15 -1.49 11.34
N THR A 19 5.47 -0.19 11.32
CA THR A 19 5.50 0.60 12.57
C THR A 19 4.10 0.74 13.17
N GLY A 20 3.09 1.04 12.33
CA GLY A 20 1.70 1.05 12.74
C GLY A 20 1.24 -0.28 13.33
N ALA A 21 1.57 -1.40 12.66
CA ALA A 21 1.21 -2.74 13.11
C ALA A 21 1.83 -3.09 14.48
N ALA A 22 3.10 -2.75 14.70
CA ALA A 22 3.76 -2.99 15.99
C ALA A 22 3.11 -2.19 17.13
N VAL A 23 2.80 -0.91 16.90
CA VAL A 23 2.13 -0.07 17.90
C VAL A 23 0.70 -0.55 18.14
N ALA A 24 -0.02 -0.94 17.09
CA ALA A 24 -1.38 -1.47 17.20
C ALA A 24 -1.42 -2.77 18.02
N ALA A 25 -0.44 -3.67 17.83
CA ALA A 25 -0.33 -4.89 18.63
C ALA A 25 -0.18 -4.60 20.13
N LEU A 26 0.62 -3.59 20.50
CA LEU A 26 0.73 -3.14 21.89
C LEU A 26 -0.60 -2.60 22.42
N GLY A 27 -1.31 -1.78 21.63
CA GLY A 27 -2.63 -1.27 22.00
C GLY A 27 -3.66 -2.37 22.21
N CYS A 28 -3.70 -3.36 21.31
CA CYS A 28 -4.54 -4.56 21.45
C CYS A 28 -4.19 -5.35 22.72
N GLY A 29 -2.90 -5.51 23.02
CA GLY A 29 -2.43 -6.17 24.25
C GLY A 29 -2.92 -5.45 25.52
N LEU A 30 -2.84 -4.12 25.56
CA LEU A 30 -3.35 -3.32 26.67
C LEU A 30 -4.88 -3.44 26.81
N CYS A 31 -5.61 -3.41 25.70
CA CYS A 31 -7.06 -3.63 25.71
C CYS A 31 -7.42 -5.02 26.25
N ALA A 32 -6.77 -6.07 25.74
CA ALA A 32 -6.99 -7.44 26.19
C ALA A 32 -6.70 -7.60 27.70
N LEU A 33 -5.59 -7.03 28.18
CA LEU A 33 -5.24 -7.03 29.60
C LEU A 33 -6.28 -6.28 30.44
N GLY A 34 -6.78 -5.15 29.95
CA GLY A 34 -7.85 -4.39 30.60
C GLY A 34 -9.15 -5.19 30.72
N VAL A 35 -9.51 -5.96 29.70
CA VAL A 35 -10.68 -6.85 29.73
C VAL A 35 -10.49 -7.98 30.75
N ILE A 36 -9.35 -8.67 30.72
CA ILE A 36 -9.05 -9.80 31.62
C ILE A 36 -9.03 -9.34 33.08
N THR A 37 -8.49 -8.16 33.36
CA THR A 37 -8.40 -7.58 34.71
C THR A 37 -9.62 -6.77 35.11
N THR A 38 -10.64 -6.65 34.25
CA THR A 38 -11.82 -5.78 34.42
C THR A 38 -11.49 -4.30 34.69
N TRP A 39 -10.31 -3.86 34.24
CA TRP A 39 -9.81 -2.52 34.48
C TRP A 39 -10.07 -1.59 33.29
N LYS A 40 -11.09 -0.75 33.42
CA LYS A 40 -11.52 0.21 32.39
C LYS A 40 -10.39 1.15 31.93
N ALA A 41 -9.51 1.57 32.84
CA ALA A 41 -8.43 2.50 32.49
C ALA A 41 -7.45 1.88 31.47
N LEU A 42 -7.16 0.58 31.56
CA LEU A 42 -6.30 -0.11 30.59
C LEU A 42 -6.95 -0.20 29.21
N VAL A 43 -8.27 -0.39 29.15
CA VAL A 43 -9.01 -0.41 27.88
C VAL A 43 -8.96 0.95 27.21
N PHE A 44 -9.15 2.04 27.95
CA PHE A 44 -9.02 3.39 27.41
C PHE A 44 -7.58 3.72 26.99
N ALA A 45 -6.59 3.30 27.78
CA ALA A 45 -5.18 3.47 27.44
C ALA A 45 -4.83 2.72 26.14
N GLY A 46 -5.21 1.45 26.02
CA GLY A 46 -5.02 0.65 24.81
C GLY A 46 -5.71 1.25 23.58
N SER A 47 -6.95 1.74 23.75
CA SER A 47 -7.67 2.45 22.69
C SER A 47 -6.94 3.72 22.25
N GLY A 48 -6.37 4.47 23.20
CA GLY A 48 -5.52 5.62 22.89
C GLY A 48 -4.27 5.23 22.09
N VAL A 49 -3.63 4.12 22.43
CA VAL A 49 -2.48 3.57 21.67
C VAL A 49 -2.88 3.15 20.25
N LEU A 50 -4.08 2.61 20.05
CA LEU A 50 -4.59 2.28 18.72
C LEU A 50 -4.79 3.53 17.85
N VAL A 51 -5.35 4.60 18.42
CA VAL A 51 -5.46 5.90 17.72
C VAL A 51 -4.07 6.43 17.39
N LEU A 52 -3.12 6.33 18.33
CA LEU A 52 -1.73 6.72 18.09
C LEU A 52 -1.08 5.90 16.97
N ALA A 53 -1.32 4.59 16.90
CA ALA A 53 -0.83 3.74 15.82
C ALA A 53 -1.31 4.20 14.45
N LEU A 54 -2.60 4.55 14.34
CA LEU A 54 -3.21 5.10 13.13
C LEU A 54 -2.53 6.43 12.73
N LEU A 55 -2.34 7.35 13.69
CA LEU A 55 -1.70 8.64 13.46
C LEU A 55 -0.24 8.50 13.04
N ILE A 56 0.52 7.60 13.67
CA ILE A 56 1.92 7.30 13.31
C ILE A 56 1.98 6.75 11.88
N ALA A 57 1.17 5.73 11.57
CA ALA A 57 1.15 5.15 10.23
C ALA A 57 0.78 6.20 9.16
N TRP A 58 -0.20 7.06 9.46
CA TRP A 58 -0.61 8.14 8.58
C TRP A 58 0.50 9.20 8.40
N ALA A 59 1.13 9.65 9.47
CA ALA A 59 2.23 10.62 9.40
C ALA A 59 3.43 10.08 8.62
N LEU A 60 3.81 8.81 8.85
CA LEU A 60 4.86 8.16 8.06
C LEU A 60 4.48 8.03 6.59
N HIS A 61 3.22 7.69 6.30
CA HIS A 61 2.71 7.63 4.93
C HIS A 61 2.86 8.99 4.22
N LEU A 62 2.38 10.08 4.85
CA LEU A 62 2.52 11.43 4.31
C LEU A 62 3.98 11.91 4.19
N ALA A 63 4.87 11.33 4.99
CA ALA A 63 6.30 11.56 4.93
C ALA A 63 7.01 10.74 3.84
N GLY A 64 6.29 9.92 3.06
CA GLY A 64 6.84 9.11 1.97
C GLY A 64 7.36 7.74 2.40
N TRP A 65 7.13 7.33 3.65
CA TRP A 65 7.49 6.01 4.17
C TRP A 65 6.36 4.98 4.02
N GLY A 66 5.22 5.44 3.54
CA GLY A 66 4.16 4.62 2.97
C GLY A 66 4.21 4.72 1.45
N LYS A 67 3.91 3.61 0.78
CA LYS A 67 3.95 3.52 -0.67
C LYS A 67 2.52 3.46 -1.23
N PRO A 68 2.27 3.97 -2.45
CA PRO A 68 0.95 3.91 -3.07
C PRO A 68 0.51 2.46 -3.34
N SER A 69 -0.80 2.26 -3.40
CA SER A 69 -1.39 0.97 -3.80
C SER A 69 -1.15 0.70 -5.29
N GLY A 70 -0.81 -0.55 -5.61
CA GLY A 70 -0.60 -1.02 -6.98
C GLY A 70 0.76 -1.70 -7.20
N PRO A 71 0.97 -2.31 -8.38
CA PRO A 71 2.23 -2.95 -8.74
C PRO A 71 3.40 -1.97 -8.70
N ARG A 72 4.54 -2.39 -8.15
CA ARG A 72 5.75 -1.57 -8.07
C ARG A 72 6.93 -2.28 -8.74
N PRO A 73 7.79 -1.54 -9.44
CA PRO A 73 9.04 -2.10 -9.95
C PRO A 73 9.95 -2.47 -8.78
N VAL A 74 10.83 -3.46 -8.99
CA VAL A 74 11.62 -4.11 -7.94
C VAL A 74 12.53 -3.15 -7.17
N GLU A 75 13.00 -2.09 -7.83
CA GLU A 75 13.86 -1.05 -7.24
C GLU A 75 13.13 -0.26 -6.14
N GLN A 76 11.80 -0.28 -6.14
CA GLN A 76 10.95 0.41 -5.17
C GLN A 76 10.42 -0.54 -4.08
N TRP A 77 10.90 -1.78 -4.00
CA TRP A 77 10.46 -2.75 -2.97
C TRP A 77 11.15 -2.56 -1.62
N ASP A 78 12.34 -1.94 -1.59
CA ASP A 78 13.00 -1.67 -0.32
C ASP A 78 12.07 -0.87 0.61
N ARG A 79 11.90 -1.35 1.83
CA ARG A 79 11.12 -0.71 2.88
C ARG A 79 11.68 0.67 3.27
N ARG A 80 12.96 0.90 2.99
CA ARG A 80 13.65 2.18 3.21
C ARG A 80 13.58 3.14 2.03
N ALA A 81 13.16 2.67 0.86
CA ALA A 81 12.96 3.53 -0.30
C ALA A 81 11.82 4.51 0.00
N ARG A 82 12.15 5.80 -0.03
CA ARG A 82 11.21 6.88 0.30
C ARG A 82 10.51 7.36 -0.96
N ASP A 83 9.19 7.40 -0.92
CA ASP A 83 8.36 7.96 -1.98
C ASP A 83 8.38 9.49 -1.93
N THR A 84 8.99 10.11 -2.94
CA THR A 84 9.06 11.57 -3.07
C THR A 84 7.74 12.18 -3.56
N SER A 85 6.90 11.40 -4.25
CA SER A 85 5.59 11.84 -4.78
C SER A 85 4.52 12.01 -3.69
N ALA A 86 4.74 11.42 -2.51
CA ALA A 86 3.83 11.54 -1.36
C ALA A 86 3.58 13.00 -0.91
N ARG A 87 4.48 13.94 -1.28
CA ARG A 87 4.29 15.38 -1.02
C ARG A 87 3.16 16.00 -1.84
N GLU A 88 3.00 15.56 -3.08
CA GLU A 88 1.94 16.00 -3.99
C GLU A 88 0.63 15.24 -3.72
N GLY A 89 0.74 14.05 -3.12
CA GLY A 89 -0.36 13.14 -2.85
C GLY A 89 -0.58 12.18 -4.00
N HIS A 90 -1.28 11.08 -3.73
CA HIS A 90 -1.63 10.09 -4.73
C HIS A 90 -3.11 10.22 -5.11
N PRO A 91 -3.46 10.08 -6.41
CA PRO A 91 -4.82 10.30 -6.93
C PRO A 91 -5.90 9.51 -6.19
N ASP A 92 -5.59 8.28 -5.80
CA ASP A 92 -6.54 7.34 -5.22
C ASP A 92 -6.23 6.96 -3.76
N CYS A 93 -5.34 7.71 -3.09
CA CYS A 93 -5.03 7.45 -1.68
C CYS A 93 -5.91 8.28 -0.74
N LEU A 94 -6.77 7.60 0.03
CA LEU A 94 -7.59 8.22 1.08
C LEU A 94 -6.72 8.94 2.12
N GLY A 95 -5.58 8.35 2.51
CA GLY A 95 -4.66 8.95 3.49
C GLY A 95 -4.09 10.29 3.04
N CYS A 96 -3.67 10.38 1.78
CA CYS A 96 -3.22 11.65 1.17
C CYS A 96 -4.39 12.64 1.04
N ARG A 97 -5.58 12.16 0.63
CA ARG A 97 -6.78 12.99 0.47
C ARG A 97 -7.26 13.62 1.78
N LEU A 98 -7.25 12.86 2.88
CA LEU A 98 -7.55 13.36 4.22
C LEU A 98 -6.56 14.45 4.67
N ALA A 99 -5.35 14.46 4.10
CA ALA A 99 -4.35 15.53 4.30
C ALA A 99 -4.46 16.67 3.28
N GLY A 100 -5.52 16.70 2.45
CA GLY A 100 -5.70 17.69 1.38
C GLY A 100 -4.82 17.48 0.14
N ARG A 101 -4.09 16.36 0.05
CA ARG A 101 -3.18 16.04 -1.06
C ARG A 101 -3.85 15.09 -2.03
N GLN A 102 -4.14 15.55 -3.24
CA GLN A 102 -4.92 14.79 -4.21
C GLN A 102 -4.06 14.22 -5.34
N GLY A 103 -2.81 14.66 -5.50
CA GLY A 103 -1.98 14.29 -6.65
C GLY A 103 -2.55 14.79 -7.99
N ALA A 104 -1.70 14.83 -9.02
CA ALA A 104 -2.20 15.03 -10.38
C ALA A 104 -3.04 13.80 -10.77
N ARG A 105 -4.34 13.99 -10.99
CA ARG A 105 -5.19 12.95 -11.58
C ARG A 105 -4.67 12.72 -13.00
N ARG A 106 -3.92 11.64 -13.21
CA ARG A 106 -3.54 11.21 -14.56
C ARG A 106 -4.84 10.96 -15.32
N THR A 107 -5.24 11.90 -16.16
CA THR A 107 -6.15 11.63 -17.26
C THR A 107 -5.50 10.52 -18.06
N HIS A 108 -5.96 9.29 -17.86
CA HIS A 108 -5.68 8.22 -18.80
C HIS A 108 -6.27 8.70 -20.12
N SER A 109 -5.43 9.32 -20.94
CA SER A 109 -5.73 9.47 -22.35
C SER A 109 -5.78 8.04 -22.85
N THR A 110 -6.99 7.54 -23.07
CA THR A 110 -7.23 6.33 -23.83
C THR A 110 -6.73 6.64 -25.25
N ALA A 111 -5.42 6.57 -25.44
CA ALA A 111 -4.85 6.49 -26.76
C ALA A 111 -5.48 5.25 -27.37
N ALA A 112 -6.28 5.47 -28.40
CA ALA A 112 -6.97 4.43 -29.14
C ALA A 112 -5.99 3.30 -29.42
N VAL A 113 -6.29 2.12 -28.90
CA VAL A 113 -5.67 0.90 -29.38
C VAL A 113 -6.17 0.76 -30.81
N GLU A 114 -5.38 1.24 -31.75
CA GLU A 114 -5.51 0.92 -33.16
C GLU A 114 -5.39 -0.61 -33.27
N PRO A 115 -6.42 -1.32 -33.74
CA PRO A 115 -6.34 -2.77 -33.84
C PRO A 115 -5.29 -3.09 -34.89
N ALA A 116 -4.18 -3.67 -34.45
CA ALA A 116 -3.17 -4.22 -35.34
C ALA A 116 -3.85 -5.30 -36.20
N GLU A 117 -4.08 -4.97 -37.46
CA GLU A 117 -4.32 -5.88 -38.56
C GLU A 117 -3.20 -6.93 -38.55
N SER A 118 -3.50 -8.12 -38.02
CA SER A 118 -2.63 -9.27 -38.15
C SER A 118 -2.86 -9.84 -39.55
N ASP A 119 -2.00 -9.45 -40.49
CA ASP A 119 -1.82 -10.12 -41.78
C ASP A 119 -1.34 -11.57 -41.52
N PHE A 120 -2.28 -12.48 -41.33
CA PHE A 120 -2.02 -13.92 -41.20
C PHE A 120 -2.00 -14.52 -42.61
N GLN A 121 -0.82 -14.55 -43.19
CA GLN A 121 -0.60 -15.13 -44.52
C GLN A 121 -0.50 -16.66 -44.40
N ILE A 122 -1.47 -17.38 -44.98
CA ILE A 122 -1.47 -18.85 -45.08
C ILE A 122 -0.46 -19.26 -46.16
N PRO A 123 0.58 -20.07 -45.86
CA PRO A 123 1.47 -20.58 -46.88
C PRO A 123 0.80 -21.72 -47.65
N ASP A 124 0.53 -21.48 -48.94
CA ASP A 124 0.15 -22.51 -49.92
C ASP A 124 1.31 -23.51 -50.07
N SER A 125 1.22 -24.63 -49.37
CA SER A 125 2.15 -25.75 -49.53
C SER A 125 1.49 -27.08 -49.17
N THR A 126 0.67 -27.57 -50.08
CA THR A 126 0.34 -29.01 -50.20
C THR A 126 -0.04 -29.25 -51.66
N LEU A 127 0.97 -29.37 -52.52
CA LEU A 127 1.54 -30.63 -53.03
C LEU A 127 0.62 -31.36 -54.01
N ALA A 128 1.12 -31.37 -55.25
CA ALA A 128 0.85 -32.33 -56.31
C ALA A 128 1.33 -33.75 -55.94
#